data_AF-A0A2S9T4C4-F1
#
_entry.id   AF-A0A2S9T4C4-F1
#
_cell.length_a   1.000
_cell.length_b   1.000
_cell.length_c   1.000
_cell.angle_alpha   90.00
_cell.angle_beta   90.00
_cell.angle_gamma   90.00
#
_symmetry.space_group_name_H-M   'P 1'
#
loop_
_entity.id
_entity.type
_entity.pdbx_description
1 polymer ?
#
loop_
_entity_poly.entity_id
_entity_poly.type
_entity_poly.pdbx_seq_one_letter_code
_entity_poly.pdbx_strand_id
1 'polypeptide(L)'
;MDLEKFIQNNTPKKKISIFDDYVEDINKLLELNYSQKQVIEYLKTKCKNKTGLTESNLSRYLKKPKIQNVREVKNIDIDRLKNLTKDKIEKKPIDIFANLKTKDSKTTLEQTMLDFVKDLK
;
A
#
# COMPACT_ATOMS: atom_id res chain seq x y z
N MET A 1 -4.99 -29.01 -22.79
CA MET A 1 -5.03 -27.55 -22.53
C MET A 1 -3.75 -26.96 -23.06
N ASP A 2 -3.83 -25.88 -23.83
CA ASP A 2 -2.67 -25.21 -24.42
C ASP A 2 -1.97 -24.31 -23.38
N LEU A 3 -0.63 -24.27 -23.37
CA LEU A 3 0.17 -23.56 -22.37
C LEU A 3 -0.06 -22.06 -22.42
N GLU A 4 -0.14 -21.50 -23.63
CA GLU A 4 -0.43 -20.08 -23.84
C GLU A 4 -1.81 -19.72 -23.27
N LYS A 5 -2.80 -20.61 -23.48
CA LYS A 5 -4.16 -20.43 -23.00
C LYS A 5 -4.25 -20.50 -21.47
N PHE A 6 -3.43 -21.34 -20.83
CA PHE A 6 -3.33 -21.37 -19.37
C PHE A 6 -2.71 -20.08 -18.81
N ILE A 7 -1.61 -19.61 -19.40
CA ILE A 7 -0.93 -18.38 -18.95
C ILE A 7 -1.87 -17.18 -19.12
N GLN A 8 -2.54 -17.05 -20.26
CA GLN A 8 -3.47 -15.94 -20.53
C GLN A 8 -4.65 -15.93 -19.53
N ASN A 9 -5.20 -17.10 -19.21
CA ASN A 9 -6.32 -17.22 -18.27
C ASN A 9 -5.92 -16.96 -16.81
N ASN A 10 -4.66 -17.21 -16.46
CA ASN A 10 -4.13 -17.07 -15.10
C ASN A 10 -3.22 -15.85 -14.92
N THR A 11 -3.11 -14.98 -15.93
CA THR A 11 -2.32 -13.76 -15.82
C THR A 11 -2.89 -12.91 -14.67
N PRO A 12 -2.07 -12.48 -13.69
CA PRO A 12 -2.56 -11.75 -12.53
C PRO A 12 -3.28 -10.47 -12.96
N LYS A 13 -4.60 -10.43 -12.75
CA LYS A 13 -5.38 -9.21 -12.96
C LYS A 13 -4.97 -8.17 -11.92
N LYS A 14 -4.97 -6.90 -12.31
CA LYS A 14 -4.75 -5.79 -11.37
C LYS A 14 -5.74 -5.92 -10.21
N LYS A 15 -5.27 -5.74 -8.98
CA LYS A 15 -6.11 -5.77 -7.78
C LYS A 15 -6.99 -4.51 -7.77
N ILE A 16 -8.24 -4.65 -8.23
CA ILE A 16 -9.26 -3.61 -8.17
C ILE A 16 -9.99 -3.73 -6.83
N SER A 17 -10.31 -2.60 -6.20
CA SER A 17 -11.11 -2.62 -4.98
C SER A 17 -12.58 -2.81 -5.33
N ILE A 18 -13.30 -3.62 -4.55
CA ILE A 18 -14.76 -3.76 -4.71
C ILE A 18 -15.50 -2.41 -4.56
N PHE A 19 -14.90 -1.43 -3.89
CA PHE A 19 -15.47 -0.09 -3.75
C PHE A 19 -15.29 0.80 -4.98
N ASP A 20 -14.38 0.46 -5.89
CA ASP A 20 -14.11 1.27 -7.09
C ASP A 20 -15.34 1.34 -8.01
N ASP A 21 -16.16 0.29 -8.03
CA ASP A 21 -17.40 0.24 -8.81
C ASP A 21 -18.53 1.11 -8.21
N TYR A 22 -18.37 1.57 -6.96
CA TYR A 22 -19.41 2.27 -6.20
C TYR A 22 -18.96 3.63 -5.64
N VAL A 23 -17.91 4.23 -6.21
CA VAL A 23 -17.34 5.50 -5.73
C VAL A 23 -18.38 6.61 -5.64
N GLU A 24 -19.24 6.73 -6.66
CA GLU A 24 -20.28 7.76 -6.71
C GLU A 24 -21.33 7.57 -5.60
N ASP A 25 -21.84 6.35 -5.46
CA ASP A 25 -22.81 5.98 -4.41
C ASP A 25 -22.21 6.21 -3.02
N ILE A 26 -20.95 5.84 -2.80
CA ILE A 26 -20.22 6.03 -1.54
C ILE A 26 -20.11 7.53 -1.22
N ASN A 27 -19.63 8.35 -2.17
CA ASN A 27 -19.44 9.78 -1.94
C ASN A 27 -20.78 10.47 -1.64
N LYS A 28 -21.83 10.16 -2.39
CA LYS A 28 -23.17 10.72 -2.16
C LYS A 28 -23.70 10.39 -0.77
N LEU A 29 -23.52 9.15 -0.30
CA LEU A 29 -23.96 8.77 1.04
C LEU A 29 -23.13 9.46 2.14
N LEU A 30 -21.83 9.65 1.93
CA LEU A 30 -20.98 10.38 2.86
C LEU A 30 -21.33 11.88 2.91
N GLU A 31 -21.67 12.49 1.78
CA GLU A 31 -22.16 13.89 1.71
C GLU A 31 -23.49 14.07 2.46
N LEU A 32 -24.36 13.07 2.44
CA LEU A 32 -25.60 13.03 3.21
C LEU A 32 -25.40 12.68 4.69
N ASN A 33 -24.14 12.65 5.18
CA ASN A 33 -23.76 12.32 6.56
C ASN A 33 -24.18 10.91 7.02
N TYR A 34 -24.33 9.96 6.10
CA TYR A 34 -24.52 8.57 6.50
C TYR A 34 -23.23 7.99 7.09
N SER A 35 -23.39 7.17 8.13
CA SER A 35 -22.28 6.45 8.74
C SER A 35 -21.70 5.39 7.81
N GLN A 36 -20.42 5.04 7.99
CA GLN A 36 -19.78 3.97 7.20
C GLN A 36 -20.53 2.63 7.29
N LYS A 37 -21.17 2.35 8.43
CA LYS A 37 -22.04 1.19 8.62
C LYS A 37 -23.22 1.19 7.65
N GLN A 38 -23.93 2.32 7.57
CA GLN A 38 -25.09 2.48 6.67
C GLN A 38 -24.66 2.41 5.20
N VAL A 39 -23.48 2.97 4.86
CA VAL A 39 -22.92 2.84 3.51
C VAL A 39 -22.69 1.37 3.16
N ILE A 40 -22.11 0.58 4.08
CA ILE A 40 -21.89 -0.85 3.86
C ILE A 40 -23.21 -1.63 3.75
N GLU A 41 -24.21 -1.32 4.58
CA GLU A 41 -25.54 -1.93 4.50
C GLU A 41 -26.17 -1.69 3.12
N TYR A 42 -26.13 -0.44 2.63
CA TYR A 42 -26.58 -0.11 1.29
C TYR A 42 -25.79 -0.88 0.21
N LEU A 43 -24.47 -0.87 0.25
CA LEU A 43 -23.64 -1.57 -0.75
C LEU A 43 -23.91 -3.08 -0.77
N LYS A 44 -24.19 -3.70 0.39
CA LYS A 44 -24.56 -5.12 0.48
C LYS A 44 -25.89 -5.45 -0.22
N THR A 45 -26.79 -4.48 -0.40
CA THR A 45 -28.03 -4.65 -1.19
C THR A 45 -27.79 -4.54 -2.70
N LYS A 46 -26.80 -3.74 -3.11
CA LYS A 46 -26.42 -3.52 -4.52
C LYS A 46 -25.48 -4.61 -5.07
N CYS A 47 -24.57 -5.12 -4.24
CA CYS A 47 -23.53 -6.05 -4.66
C CYS A 47 -24.01 -7.51 -4.64
N LYS A 48 -23.79 -8.25 -5.74
CA LYS A 48 -24.00 -9.71 -5.77
C LYS A 48 -23.00 -10.44 -4.86
N ASN A 49 -21.73 -10.00 -4.86
CA ASN A 49 -20.69 -10.51 -3.98
C ASN A 49 -20.52 -9.59 -2.76
N LYS A 50 -20.67 -10.15 -1.56
CA LYS A 50 -20.56 -9.40 -0.29
C LYS A 50 -19.16 -9.45 0.32
N THR A 51 -18.26 -10.23 -0.28
CA THR A 51 -16.89 -10.41 0.22
C THR A 51 -16.14 -9.09 0.18
N GLY A 52 -15.57 -8.69 1.32
CA GLY A 52 -14.79 -7.46 1.42
C GLY A 52 -15.59 -6.19 1.71
N LEU A 53 -16.94 -6.25 1.72
CA LEU A 53 -17.81 -5.14 2.13
C LEU A 53 -17.93 -5.06 3.65
N THR A 54 -16.88 -4.54 4.29
CA THR A 54 -16.83 -4.30 5.73
C THR A 54 -16.49 -2.84 6.02
N GLU A 55 -16.92 -2.34 7.18
CA GLU A 55 -16.64 -0.97 7.62
C GLU A 55 -15.13 -0.71 7.68
N SER A 56 -14.36 -1.67 8.19
CA SER A 56 -12.89 -1.58 8.26
C SER A 56 -12.25 -1.44 6.86
N ASN A 57 -12.75 -2.19 5.88
CA ASN A 57 -12.26 -2.10 4.51
C ASN A 57 -12.66 -0.79 3.84
N LEU A 58 -13.87 -0.29 4.07
CA LEU A 58 -14.31 1.01 3.59
C LEU A 58 -13.49 2.14 4.23
N SER A 59 -13.27 2.10 5.55
CA SER A 59 -12.40 3.04 6.25
C SER A 59 -11.00 3.06 5.65
N ARG A 60 -10.41 1.89 5.41
CA ARG A 60 -9.10 1.77 4.77
C ARG A 60 -9.13 2.31 3.33
N TYR A 61 -10.19 2.04 2.58
CA TYR A 61 -10.37 2.54 1.23
C TYR A 61 -10.40 4.06 1.18
N LEU A 62 -11.20 4.70 2.05
CA LEU A 62 -11.33 6.15 2.16
C LEU A 62 -10.04 6.84 2.64
N LYS A 63 -9.24 6.16 3.46
CA LYS A 63 -7.93 6.64 3.95
C LYS A 63 -6.81 6.52 2.92
N LYS A 64 -6.98 5.74 1.85
CA LYS A 64 -5.96 5.69 0.81
C LYS A 64 -5.79 7.11 0.28
N PRO A 65 -4.55 7.61 0.15
CA PRO A 65 -4.35 8.86 -0.57
C PRO A 65 -5.03 8.66 -1.92
N LYS A 66 -5.87 9.62 -2.32
CA LYS A 66 -6.38 9.68 -3.69
C LYS A 66 -5.12 9.77 -4.54
N ILE A 67 -4.59 8.62 -4.96
CA ILE A 67 -3.70 8.54 -6.11
C ILE A 67 -4.56 9.24 -7.14
N GLN A 68 -4.20 10.47 -7.46
CA GLN A 68 -4.84 11.19 -8.51
C GLN A 68 -4.61 10.28 -9.72
N ASN A 69 -5.61 9.46 -10.05
CA ASN A 69 -5.78 8.94 -11.38
C ASN A 69 -6.16 10.15 -12.23
N VAL A 70 -5.26 11.15 -12.28
CA VAL A 70 -5.11 11.92 -13.49
C VAL A 70 -4.70 10.82 -14.47
N ARG A 71 -5.65 10.40 -15.31
CA ARG A 71 -5.29 10.08 -16.68
C ARG A 71 -4.57 11.33 -17.19
N GLU A 72 -3.28 11.42 -16.93
CA GLU A 72 -2.40 12.34 -17.61
C GLU A 72 -2.33 11.80 -19.03
N VAL A 73 -3.34 12.13 -19.83
CA VAL A 73 -3.12 12.40 -21.24
C VAL A 73 -2.27 13.66 -21.25
N LYS A 74 -0.98 13.54 -20.92
CA LYS A 74 -0.04 14.61 -21.12
C LYS A 74 0.81 14.26 -22.32
N ASN A 75 0.43 14.85 -23.45
CA ASN A 75 1.42 15.40 -24.36
C ASN A 75 2.24 16.41 -23.53
N ILE A 76 3.37 15.97 -22.96
CA ILE A 76 4.25 16.86 -22.21
C ILE A 76 5.15 17.53 -23.24
N ASP A 77 4.83 18.79 -23.53
CA ASP A 77 5.77 19.73 -24.13
C ASP A 77 6.94 19.92 -23.14
N ILE A 78 8.13 19.47 -23.56
CA ILE A 78 9.33 19.25 -22.74
C ILE A 78 9.92 20.58 -22.22
N ASP A 79 9.51 21.72 -22.77
CA ASP A 79 10.20 22.99 -22.52
C ASP A 79 9.90 23.63 -21.15
N ARG A 80 8.83 23.23 -20.45
CA ARG A 80 8.49 23.80 -19.12
C ARG A 80 9.19 23.14 -17.93
N LEU A 81 9.83 21.98 -18.09
CA LEU A 81 10.40 21.21 -16.97
C LEU A 81 11.77 21.73 -16.49
N LYS A 82 12.49 22.50 -17.31
CA LYS A 82 13.88 22.91 -17.02
C LYS A 82 14.04 23.99 -15.93
N ASN A 83 12.94 24.62 -15.48
CA ASN A 83 13.02 25.76 -14.56
C ASN A 83 12.73 25.44 -13.08
N LEU A 84 12.49 24.17 -12.70
CA LEU A 84 12.09 23.81 -11.33
C LEU A 84 13.16 23.12 -10.48
N THR A 85 14.38 22.91 -10.99
CA THR A 85 15.46 22.28 -10.21
C THR A 85 16.52 23.28 -9.83
N LYS A 86 16.46 23.84 -8.62
CA LYS A 86 17.62 24.41 -7.90
C LYS A 86 17.32 24.81 -6.44
N ASP A 87 16.72 23.92 -5.65
CA ASP A 87 16.88 23.99 -4.20
C ASP A 87 17.90 22.94 -3.76
N LYS A 88 19.11 23.42 -3.47
CA LYS A 88 20.22 22.66 -2.91
C LYS A 88 19.84 22.18 -1.51
N ILE A 89 19.33 20.96 -1.41
CA ILE A 89 19.33 20.22 -0.13
C ILE A 89 20.49 19.23 -0.23
N GLU A 90 21.63 19.58 0.36
CA GLU A 90 22.74 18.65 0.58
C GLU A 90 22.25 17.54 1.52
N LYS A 91 21.73 16.46 0.93
CA LYS A 91 21.33 15.28 1.68
C LYS A 91 22.61 14.57 2.15
N LYS A 92 22.90 14.69 3.44
CA LYS A 92 23.91 13.86 4.09
C LYS A 92 23.56 12.37 3.89
N PRO A 93 24.55 11.49 3.69
CA PRO A 93 24.30 10.06 3.63
C PRO A 93 23.61 9.60 4.92
N ILE A 94 22.54 8.82 4.77
CA ILE A 94 21.76 8.29 5.89
C ILE A 94 22.58 7.19 6.55
N ASP A 95 22.98 7.40 7.80
CA ASP A 95 23.65 6.38 8.60
C ASP A 95 22.62 5.43 9.21
N ILE A 96 22.53 4.23 8.64
CA ILE A 96 21.53 3.21 8.97
C ILE A 96 21.77 2.63 10.38
N PHE A 97 22.99 2.74 10.91
CA PHE A 97 23.38 2.09 12.15
C PHE A 97 23.24 2.99 13.39
N ALA A 98 22.91 4.27 13.21
CA ALA A 98 22.88 5.26 14.28
C ALA A 98 21.89 4.93 15.43
N ASN A 99 20.85 4.14 15.18
CA ASN A 99 19.85 3.73 16.19
C ASN A 99 19.98 2.27 16.63
N LEU A 100 21.03 1.55 16.23
CA LEU A 100 21.28 0.21 16.71
C LEU A 100 21.77 0.30 18.16
N LYS A 101 20.84 0.15 19.12
CA LYS A 101 21.19 0.08 20.55
C LYS A 101 22.15 -1.09 20.76
N THR A 102 23.40 -0.82 21.12
CA THR A 102 24.29 -1.80 21.74
C THR A 102 23.65 -2.20 23.07
N LYS A 103 22.90 -3.30 23.06
CA LYS A 103 22.48 -3.93 24.30
C LYS A 103 23.70 -4.71 24.80
N ASP A 104 24.34 -4.20 25.84
CA ASP A 104 25.46 -4.87 26.54
C ASP A 104 25.05 -6.18 27.24
N SER A 105 23.84 -6.68 27.02
CA SER A 105 23.42 -8.00 27.42
C SER A 105 23.61 -8.96 26.25
N LYS A 106 24.71 -9.73 26.25
CA LYS A 106 24.87 -10.88 25.35
C LYS A 106 23.60 -11.71 25.40
N THR A 107 23.01 -11.92 24.25
CA THR A 107 21.85 -12.82 24.15
C THR A 107 22.28 -14.24 24.50
N THR A 108 21.38 -15.07 25.02
CA THR A 108 21.67 -16.48 25.36
C THR A 108 22.30 -17.22 24.17
N LEU A 109 21.87 -16.87 22.95
CA LEU A 109 22.43 -17.40 21.70
C LEU A 109 23.90 -17.02 21.51
N GLU A 110 24.27 -15.76 21.72
CA GLU A 110 25.67 -15.31 21.60
C GLU A 110 26.55 -15.95 22.66
N GLN A 111 26.03 -16.20 23.86
CA GLN A 111 26.74 -16.92 24.91
C GLN A 111 26.97 -18.40 24.50
N THR A 112 25.96 -19.08 23.98
CA THR A 112 26.08 -20.46 23.48
C THR A 112 27.09 -20.57 22.34
N MET A 113 27.11 -19.59 21.43
CA MET A 113 28.10 -19.58 20.34
C MET A 113 29.53 -19.34 20.86
N LEU A 114 29.70 -18.47 21.86
CA LEU A 114 31.02 -18.21 22.44
C LEU A 114 31.56 -19.43 23.20
N ASP A 115 30.69 -20.15 23.90
CA ASP A 115 31.06 -21.35 24.64
C ASP A 115 31.42 -22.49 23.67
N PHE A 116 30.69 -22.65 22.56
CA PHE A 116 31.05 -23.60 21.50
C PHE A 116 32.44 -23.34 20.88
N VAL A 117 32.80 -22.07 20.69
CA VAL A 117 34.13 -21.69 20.15
C VAL A 117 35.25 -21.93 21.18
N LYS A 118 34.96 -21.83 22.47
CA LYS A 118 35.94 -22.18 23.53
C LYS A 118 36.20 -23.67 23.61
N ASP A 119 35.18 -24.50 23.39
CA ASP A 119 35.29 -25.96 23.42
C ASP A 119 36.06 -26.54 22.21
N LEU A 120 36.31 -25.74 21.17
CA LEU A 120 37.10 -26.11 20.00
C LEU A 120 38.61 -25.85 20.16
N LYS A 121 39.06 -25.40 21.33
CA LYS A 121 40.47 -25.09 21.63
C LYS A 121 41.04 -26.03 22.68
#